data_AF-A0A530R3T0-F1
#
_entry.id   AF-A0A530R3T0-F1
#
_cell.length_a   1.000
_cell.length_b   1.000
_cell.length_c   1.000
_cell.angle_alpha   90.00
_cell.angle_beta   90.00
_cell.angle_gamma   90.00
#
_symmetry.space_group_name_H-M   'P 1'
#
loop_
_entity.id
_entity.type
_entity.pdbx_description
1 polymer ?
#
loop_
_entity_poly.entity_id
_entity_poly.type
_entity_poly.pdbx_seq_one_letter_code
_entity_poly.pdbx_strand_id
1 'polypeptide(L)'
;VKIGRENFDRQRFSYFLDDNASWQAFTKGGFEDFRVESRAQRWAVEYTFPAIKAGDVRKAEYPTTSPEPMQAYVMNTRRPLFQDVRVRQALTYAYDFESMNRTIFFGAYTRTDSYFEGGDLASSGLPQGKELEILQQYRDKLPPELFTQEFKLPVYTTPQSGRENLRKAYDLFKQAGWVNRGGKLVNEKTGEPFRIEFLGNDPVDERVAGPLIDNLRRLGIDATLRIVDDSQYTNRTRAFDFDMLAVAGFQQSNSPGNEQRDFFSSTAADTSGSRNLAGIKNPIVDALIDRVIFATDRDDLIAATHALDRVLLWNYYMIPQWHLGKIRIAYWNKFGIPEKQPAYSGVDQNSWWIDPDKEKALAAKYKSGN
;
A
#
# COMPACT_ATOMS: atom_id res chain seq x y z
N VAL A 1 2.99 1.35 32.56
CA VAL A 1 2.03 2.19 33.33
C VAL A 1 0.66 2.07 32.68
N LYS A 2 -0.41 1.76 33.43
CA LYS A 2 -1.78 1.52 32.90
C LYS A 2 -2.81 2.59 33.30
N ILE A 3 -2.38 3.65 33.97
CA ILE A 3 -3.28 4.72 34.43
C ILE A 3 -4.01 5.33 33.23
N GLY A 4 -5.35 5.35 33.26
CA GLY A 4 -6.21 5.89 32.20
C GLY A 4 -6.44 4.96 31.01
N ARG A 5 -6.08 3.67 31.11
CA ARG A 5 -6.31 2.66 30.07
C ARG A 5 -7.03 1.43 30.64
N GLU A 6 -7.59 0.63 29.73
CA GLU A 6 -8.31 -0.61 30.06
C GLU A 6 -9.53 -0.35 30.95
N ASN A 7 -10.27 0.74 30.67
CA ASN A 7 -11.35 1.23 31.54
C ASN A 7 -12.67 0.44 31.41
N PHE A 8 -12.72 -0.60 30.58
CA PHE A 8 -13.93 -1.40 30.37
C PHE A 8 -13.90 -2.68 31.23
N ASP A 9 -14.93 -2.89 32.05
CA ASP A 9 -15.04 -4.11 32.87
C ASP A 9 -15.19 -5.39 32.03
N ARG A 10 -15.81 -5.27 30.84
CA ARG A 10 -16.03 -6.38 29.92
C ARG A 10 -15.93 -5.93 28.47
N GLN A 11 -15.16 -6.68 27.68
CA GLN A 11 -15.12 -6.54 26.22
C GLN A 11 -15.74 -7.79 25.58
N ARG A 12 -16.55 -7.59 24.53
CA ARG A 12 -17.15 -8.68 23.75
C ARG A 12 -16.63 -8.61 22.32
N PHE A 13 -16.02 -9.70 21.87
CA PHE A 13 -15.57 -9.86 20.49
C PHE A 13 -16.58 -10.72 19.73
N SER A 14 -17.19 -10.16 18.69
CA SER A 14 -18.14 -10.85 17.81
C SER A 14 -17.48 -11.10 16.46
N TYR A 15 -17.55 -12.32 15.96
CA TYR A 15 -17.00 -12.71 14.66
C TYR A 15 -18.14 -12.85 13.66
N PHE A 16 -17.99 -12.20 12.50
CA PHE A 16 -18.96 -12.23 11.41
C PHE A 16 -18.38 -12.97 10.22
N LEU A 17 -19.24 -13.63 9.44
CA LEU A 17 -18.83 -14.39 8.25
C LEU A 17 -18.26 -13.48 7.16
N ASP A 18 -18.80 -12.26 7.03
CA ASP A 18 -18.36 -11.27 6.06
C ASP A 18 -18.55 -9.83 6.56
N ASP A 19 -17.93 -8.88 5.83
CA ASP A 19 -17.92 -7.45 6.11
C ASP A 19 -19.32 -6.79 6.00
N ASN A 20 -20.20 -7.31 5.15
CA ASN A 20 -21.57 -6.78 5.01
C ASN A 20 -22.42 -7.13 6.22
N ALA A 21 -22.29 -8.35 6.76
CA ALA A 21 -22.97 -8.77 7.98
C ALA A 21 -22.53 -7.92 9.19
N SER A 22 -21.22 -7.67 9.34
CA SER A 22 -20.70 -6.76 10.38
C SER A 22 -21.22 -5.33 10.20
N TRP A 23 -21.29 -4.81 8.96
CA TRP A 23 -21.87 -3.50 8.69
C TRP A 23 -23.35 -3.39 9.12
N GLN A 24 -24.17 -4.40 8.81
CA GLN A 24 -25.57 -4.42 9.25
C GLN A 24 -25.70 -4.50 10.78
N ALA A 25 -24.83 -5.26 11.44
CA ALA A 25 -24.80 -5.35 12.90
C ALA A 25 -24.43 -4.00 13.55
N PHE A 26 -23.45 -3.29 13.00
CA PHE A 26 -23.05 -1.97 13.46
C PHE A 26 -24.17 -0.93 13.30
N THR A 27 -24.82 -0.86 12.14
CA THR A 27 -25.85 0.17 11.88
C THR A 27 -27.13 -0.01 12.70
N LYS A 28 -27.46 -1.26 13.09
CA LYS A 28 -28.58 -1.55 14.01
C LYS A 28 -28.26 -1.20 15.47
N GLY A 29 -26.99 -1.31 15.85
CA GLY A 29 -26.54 -1.12 17.24
C GLY A 29 -26.71 -2.37 18.11
N GLY A 30 -26.07 -2.37 19.27
CA GLY A 30 -26.15 -3.45 20.27
C GLY A 30 -25.25 -4.67 20.01
N PHE A 31 -24.64 -4.78 18.83
CA PHE A 31 -23.69 -5.86 18.49
C PHE A 31 -22.25 -5.40 18.37
N GLU A 32 -22.04 -4.18 17.88
CA GLU A 32 -20.73 -3.57 17.64
C GLU A 32 -20.80 -2.10 18.07
N ASP A 33 -20.01 -1.72 19.08
CA ASP A 33 -20.05 -0.37 19.65
C ASP A 33 -19.17 0.63 18.89
N PHE A 34 -18.10 0.15 18.26
CA PHE A 34 -17.24 0.93 17.38
C PHE A 34 -16.67 0.05 16.28
N ARG A 35 -16.28 0.69 15.18
CA ARG A 35 -15.77 0.04 13.97
C ARG A 35 -14.63 0.87 13.38
N VAL A 36 -13.50 0.24 13.10
CA VAL A 36 -12.45 0.85 12.25
C VAL A 36 -12.87 0.66 10.78
N GLU A 37 -12.88 1.74 10.01
CA GLU A 37 -13.36 1.74 8.63
C GLU A 37 -12.22 1.77 7.61
N SER A 38 -12.02 0.67 6.90
CA SER A 38 -11.02 0.55 5.83
C SER A 38 -11.57 0.89 4.44
N ARG A 39 -12.90 0.96 4.24
CA ARG A 39 -13.50 1.17 2.91
C ARG A 39 -13.83 2.64 2.67
N ALA A 40 -13.07 3.29 1.79
CA ALA A 40 -13.28 4.67 1.38
C ALA A 40 -14.70 4.95 0.87
N GLN A 41 -15.26 4.07 0.02
CA GLN A 41 -16.62 4.20 -0.49
C GLN A 41 -17.65 4.24 0.65
N ARG A 42 -17.59 3.27 1.56
CA ARG A 42 -18.53 3.20 2.69
C ARG A 42 -18.41 4.47 3.53
N TRP A 43 -17.19 4.86 3.89
CA TRP A 43 -16.94 6.09 4.65
C TRP A 43 -17.55 7.33 4.00
N ALA A 44 -17.43 7.45 2.67
CA ALA A 44 -17.90 8.61 1.93
C ALA A 44 -19.43 8.65 1.78
N VAL A 45 -20.09 7.52 1.47
CA VAL A 45 -21.50 7.55 1.01
C VAL A 45 -22.48 6.71 1.82
N GLU A 46 -22.03 5.72 2.61
CA GLU A 46 -22.93 4.78 3.28
C GLU A 46 -23.25 5.16 4.74
N TYR A 47 -22.46 6.02 5.38
CA TYR A 47 -22.74 6.54 6.72
C TYR A 47 -23.84 7.62 6.72
N THR A 48 -25.05 7.25 6.27
CA THR A 48 -26.22 8.13 6.15
C THR A 48 -27.47 7.60 6.85
N PHE A 49 -27.32 6.52 7.64
CA PHE A 49 -28.38 5.86 8.38
C PHE A 49 -28.89 6.69 9.59
N PRO A 50 -30.09 6.41 10.14
CA PRO A 50 -30.76 7.28 11.12
C PRO A 50 -29.92 7.66 12.33
N ALA A 51 -29.14 6.73 12.90
CA ALA A 51 -28.33 6.99 14.09
C ALA A 51 -27.18 7.98 13.85
N ILE A 52 -26.62 8.05 12.62
CA ILE A 52 -25.66 9.10 12.25
C ILE A 52 -26.35 10.47 12.23
N LYS A 53 -27.53 10.55 11.58
CA LYS A 53 -28.30 11.80 11.48
C LYS A 53 -28.73 12.34 12.85
N ALA A 54 -29.03 11.43 13.77
CA ALA A 54 -29.42 11.75 15.14
C ALA A 54 -28.24 12.02 16.08
N GLY A 55 -26.99 11.85 15.64
CA GLY A 55 -25.78 12.05 16.46
C GLY A 55 -25.51 10.93 17.47
N ASP A 56 -26.25 9.83 17.39
CA ASP A 56 -26.10 8.64 18.24
C ASP A 56 -24.93 7.78 17.80
N VAL A 57 -24.55 7.84 16.52
CA VAL A 57 -23.29 7.34 15.99
C VAL A 57 -22.47 8.51 15.48
N ARG A 58 -21.18 8.51 15.78
CA ARG A 58 -20.21 9.53 15.33
C ARG A 58 -19.15 8.90 14.44
N LYS A 59 -18.72 9.69 13.45
CA LYS A 59 -17.53 9.43 12.63
C LYS A 59 -16.39 10.28 13.17
N ALA A 60 -15.20 9.70 13.27
CA ALA A 60 -13.97 10.42 13.57
C ALA A 60 -12.83 9.96 12.65
N GLU A 61 -11.97 10.90 12.30
CA GLU A 61 -10.71 10.64 11.63
C GLU A 61 -9.58 11.10 12.56
N TYR A 62 -8.61 10.23 12.78
CA TYR A 62 -7.45 10.53 13.62
C TYR A 62 -6.16 10.42 12.79
N PRO A 63 -5.44 11.52 12.54
CA PRO A 63 -4.15 11.47 11.86
C PRO A 63 -3.19 10.54 12.58
N THR A 64 -2.37 9.81 11.83
CA THR A 64 -1.36 8.91 12.39
C THR A 64 0.01 9.20 11.79
N THR A 65 1.05 9.02 12.60
CA THR A 65 2.45 8.98 12.16
C THR A 65 3.00 7.55 12.22
N SER A 66 2.11 6.55 12.19
CA SER A 66 2.51 5.16 11.98
C SER A 66 3.18 5.00 10.63
N PRO A 67 4.20 4.14 10.53
CA PRO A 67 4.62 3.59 9.27
C PRO A 67 3.45 2.96 8.53
N GLU A 68 3.35 3.24 7.25
CA GLU A 68 2.38 2.62 6.35
C GLU A 68 3.04 1.42 5.65
N PRO A 69 2.31 0.33 5.41
CA PRO A 69 2.84 -0.77 4.62
C PRO A 69 3.10 -0.30 3.18
N MET A 70 4.17 -0.81 2.55
CA MET A 70 4.32 -0.73 1.11
C MET A 70 3.29 -1.65 0.46
N GLN A 71 2.12 -1.11 0.14
CA GLN A 71 1.11 -1.78 -0.68
C GLN A 71 1.39 -1.49 -2.15
N ALA A 72 1.50 -2.53 -2.98
CA ALA A 72 1.90 -2.36 -4.36
C ALA A 72 1.39 -3.46 -5.30
N TYR A 73 1.43 -3.15 -6.61
CA TYR A 73 1.50 -4.20 -7.63
C TYR A 73 2.94 -4.73 -7.68
N VAL A 74 3.12 -6.03 -7.46
CA VAL A 74 4.47 -6.62 -7.33
C VAL A 74 4.84 -7.39 -8.59
N MET A 75 5.91 -6.98 -9.26
CA MET A 75 6.44 -7.66 -10.45
C MET A 75 7.37 -8.79 -10.05
N ASN A 76 7.13 -10.00 -10.56
CA ASN A 76 8.02 -11.13 -10.35
C ASN A 76 9.23 -11.04 -11.30
N THR A 77 10.35 -10.46 -10.86
CA THR A 77 11.54 -10.32 -11.70
C THR A 77 12.14 -11.66 -12.12
N ARG A 78 11.73 -12.79 -11.54
CA ARG A 78 12.11 -14.12 -12.05
C ARG A 78 11.58 -14.38 -13.46
N ARG A 79 10.50 -13.69 -13.88
CA ARG A 79 10.00 -13.74 -15.26
C ARG A 79 10.90 -12.89 -16.17
N PRO A 80 11.33 -13.40 -17.33
CA PRO A 80 12.17 -12.66 -18.28
C PRO A 80 11.62 -11.28 -18.65
N LEU A 81 10.29 -11.15 -18.69
CA LEU A 81 9.60 -9.93 -19.08
C LEU A 81 9.82 -8.74 -18.13
N PHE A 82 10.16 -8.99 -16.86
CA PHE A 82 10.38 -7.94 -15.85
C PHE A 82 11.87 -7.74 -15.49
N GLN A 83 12.80 -8.40 -16.19
CA GLN A 83 14.23 -8.29 -15.89
C GLN A 83 14.80 -6.90 -16.23
N ASP A 84 14.32 -6.27 -17.29
CA ASP A 84 14.73 -4.92 -17.69
C ASP A 84 14.04 -3.85 -16.83
N VAL A 85 14.83 -3.01 -16.15
CA VAL A 85 14.32 -1.92 -15.31
C VAL A 85 13.47 -0.91 -16.10
N ARG A 86 13.75 -0.71 -17.38
CA ARG A 86 13.00 0.21 -18.24
C ARG A 86 11.59 -0.30 -18.50
N VAL A 87 11.41 -1.62 -18.59
CA VAL A 87 10.09 -2.24 -18.67
C VAL A 87 9.31 -2.00 -17.38
N ARG A 88 9.93 -2.26 -16.22
CA ARG A 88 9.28 -2.03 -14.93
C ARG A 88 8.91 -0.57 -14.70
N GLN A 89 9.80 0.33 -15.09
CA GLN A 89 9.55 1.77 -15.10
C GLN A 89 8.39 2.13 -16.03
N ALA A 90 8.36 1.59 -17.26
CA ALA A 90 7.28 1.84 -18.21
C ALA A 90 5.90 1.43 -17.67
N LEU A 91 5.83 0.27 -17.00
CA LEU A 91 4.62 -0.21 -16.34
C LEU A 91 4.18 0.73 -15.21
N THR A 92 5.13 1.26 -14.44
CA THR A 92 4.86 2.28 -13.40
C THR A 92 4.24 3.53 -14.01
N TYR A 93 4.76 3.99 -15.16
CA TYR A 93 4.24 5.14 -15.90
C TYR A 93 2.81 4.96 -16.43
N ALA A 94 2.27 3.74 -16.48
CA ALA A 94 0.90 3.51 -16.94
C ALA A 94 -0.16 3.65 -15.83
N TYR A 95 0.26 3.83 -14.58
CA TYR A 95 -0.65 3.81 -13.43
C TYR A 95 -1.21 5.21 -13.08
N ASP A 96 -2.50 5.41 -13.40
CA ASP A 96 -3.27 6.63 -13.14
C ASP A 96 -3.94 6.58 -11.76
N PHE A 97 -3.18 6.93 -10.72
CA PHE A 97 -3.70 7.00 -9.36
C PHE A 97 -4.68 8.15 -9.17
N GLU A 98 -4.43 9.32 -9.74
CA GLU A 98 -5.24 10.52 -9.52
C GLU A 98 -6.69 10.32 -9.97
N SER A 99 -6.89 9.65 -11.11
CA SER A 99 -8.23 9.29 -11.57
C SER A 99 -8.89 8.27 -10.64
N MET A 100 -8.18 7.22 -10.22
CA MET A 100 -8.71 6.24 -9.26
C MET A 100 -9.09 6.89 -7.93
N ASN A 101 -8.23 7.77 -7.40
CA ASN A 101 -8.49 8.44 -6.14
C ASN A 101 -9.75 9.30 -6.24
N ARG A 102 -9.94 10.01 -7.36
CA ARG A 102 -11.13 10.82 -7.61
C ARG A 102 -12.40 9.99 -7.78
N THR A 103 -12.37 8.90 -8.55
CA THR A 103 -13.59 8.19 -8.99
C THR A 103 -13.94 6.96 -8.16
N ILE A 104 -12.95 6.28 -7.59
CA ILE A 104 -13.13 5.03 -6.82
C ILE A 104 -12.97 5.31 -5.32
N PHE A 105 -12.00 6.14 -4.95
CA PHE A 105 -11.64 6.36 -3.54
C PHE A 105 -12.20 7.65 -2.94
N PHE A 106 -12.98 8.44 -3.68
CA PHE A 106 -13.61 9.66 -3.17
C PHE A 106 -12.60 10.67 -2.58
N GLY A 107 -11.39 10.73 -3.12
CA GLY A 107 -10.30 11.57 -2.66
C GLY A 107 -9.74 11.16 -1.29
N ALA A 108 -9.99 9.93 -0.84
CA ALA A 108 -9.63 9.47 0.49
C ALA A 108 -8.14 9.23 0.72
N TYR A 109 -7.40 8.82 -0.31
CA TYR A 109 -6.07 8.25 -0.16
C TYR A 109 -4.97 9.17 -0.69
N THR A 110 -3.75 8.90 -0.26
CA THR A 110 -2.53 9.52 -0.76
C THR A 110 -1.74 8.47 -1.52
N ARG A 111 -1.03 8.88 -2.58
CA ARG A 111 -0.13 7.98 -3.30
C ARG A 111 1.02 7.60 -2.37
N THR A 112 1.33 6.31 -2.27
CA THR A 112 2.55 5.86 -1.60
C THR A 112 3.73 6.08 -2.55
N ASP A 113 4.78 6.76 -2.11
CA ASP A 113 5.97 7.02 -2.92
C ASP A 113 7.30 6.56 -2.29
N SER A 114 7.24 5.98 -1.09
CA SER A 114 8.37 5.36 -0.38
C SER A 114 8.05 3.95 0.13
N TYR A 115 9.06 3.07 0.20
CA TYR A 115 8.97 1.77 0.89
C TYR A 115 8.79 1.90 2.39
N PHE A 116 9.04 3.08 2.99
CA PHE A 116 9.00 3.36 4.43
C PHE A 116 8.12 4.58 4.74
N GLU A 117 7.01 4.68 4.02
CA GLU A 117 6.00 5.73 4.12
C GLU A 117 5.49 5.94 5.57
N GLY A 118 5.12 7.18 5.91
CA GLY A 118 4.48 7.52 7.20
C GLY A 118 5.38 8.09 8.31
N GLY A 119 6.68 8.27 8.05
CA GLY A 119 7.63 8.77 9.05
C GLY A 119 8.92 9.39 8.48
N ASP A 120 9.93 9.53 9.33
CA ASP A 120 11.27 10.07 9.00
C ASP A 120 12.15 9.11 8.17
N LEU A 121 11.70 7.87 7.98
CA LEU A 121 12.42 6.82 7.24
C LEU A 121 12.16 6.84 5.73
N ALA A 122 11.21 7.64 5.25
CA ALA A 122 10.96 7.81 3.82
C ALA A 122 12.03 8.72 3.18
N SER A 123 12.66 8.27 2.10
CA SER A 123 13.61 9.10 1.34
C SER A 123 12.88 10.17 0.53
N SER A 124 13.51 11.33 0.32
CA SER A 124 12.95 12.42 -0.48
C SER A 124 14.05 13.31 -1.08
N GLY A 125 13.73 14.13 -2.09
CA GLY A 125 14.70 15.03 -2.70
C GLY A 125 15.89 14.29 -3.30
N LEU A 126 17.07 14.92 -3.32
CA LEU A 126 18.36 14.31 -3.69
C LEU A 126 19.08 13.76 -2.46
N PRO A 127 19.87 12.68 -2.60
CA PRO A 127 20.59 12.12 -1.47
C PRO A 127 21.61 13.11 -0.92
N GLN A 128 21.65 13.24 0.40
CA GLN A 128 22.47 14.24 1.11
C GLN A 128 23.13 13.65 2.36
N GLY A 129 24.17 14.34 2.86
CA GLY A 129 24.84 13.97 4.11
C GLY A 129 25.28 12.50 4.17
N LYS A 130 25.00 11.83 5.30
CA LYS A 130 25.35 10.42 5.54
C LYS A 130 24.73 9.46 4.51
N GLU A 131 23.51 9.72 4.03
CA GLU A 131 22.87 8.91 2.99
C GLU A 131 23.69 8.94 1.70
N LEU A 132 24.10 10.14 1.26
CA LEU A 132 24.94 10.30 0.08
C LEU A 132 26.29 9.58 0.26
N GLU A 133 26.93 9.71 1.42
CA GLU A 133 28.19 9.01 1.71
C GLU A 133 28.05 7.48 1.59
N ILE A 134 26.93 6.91 2.06
CA ILE A 134 26.62 5.49 1.90
C ILE A 134 26.46 5.13 0.42
N LEU A 135 25.65 5.89 -0.33
CA LEU A 135 25.34 5.62 -1.73
C LEU A 135 26.56 5.80 -2.66
N GLN A 136 27.48 6.70 -2.33
CA GLN A 136 28.69 6.94 -3.11
C GLN A 136 29.62 5.71 -3.18
N GLN A 137 29.59 4.84 -2.16
CA GLN A 137 30.34 3.58 -2.15
C GLN A 137 29.90 2.63 -3.27
N TYR A 138 28.68 2.83 -3.79
CA TYR A 138 28.07 2.01 -4.83
C TYR A 138 27.80 2.79 -6.12
N ARG A 139 28.36 3.99 -6.29
CA ARG A 139 28.03 4.93 -7.37
C ARG A 139 28.00 4.28 -8.75
N ASP A 140 29.02 3.49 -9.08
CA ASP A 140 29.19 2.87 -10.41
C ASP A 140 28.20 1.74 -10.69
N LYS A 141 27.49 1.27 -9.66
CA LYS A 141 26.50 0.18 -9.75
C LYS A 141 25.06 0.67 -9.57
N LEU A 142 24.86 1.96 -9.34
CA LEU A 142 23.55 2.58 -9.16
C LEU A 142 23.17 3.43 -10.37
N PRO A 143 21.88 3.63 -10.65
CA PRO A 143 21.43 4.51 -11.72
C PRO A 143 21.99 5.93 -11.53
N PRO A 144 22.62 6.55 -12.55
CA PRO A 144 23.17 7.90 -12.43
C PRO A 144 22.10 8.95 -12.04
N GLU A 145 20.85 8.74 -12.47
CA GLU A 145 19.70 9.59 -12.14
C GLU A 145 19.42 9.63 -10.64
N LEU A 146 19.76 8.57 -9.90
CA LEU A 146 19.65 8.53 -8.44
C LEU A 146 20.43 9.70 -7.79
N PHE A 147 21.55 10.14 -8.36
CA PHE A 147 22.36 11.22 -7.80
C PHE A 147 22.02 12.62 -8.33
N THR A 148 21.18 12.71 -9.36
CA THR A 148 20.95 13.95 -10.11
C THR A 148 19.47 14.33 -10.22
N GLN A 149 18.57 13.39 -9.94
CA GLN A 149 17.13 13.57 -10.03
C GLN A 149 16.45 13.08 -8.75
N GLU A 150 15.44 13.83 -8.34
CA GLU A 150 14.49 13.40 -7.33
C GLU A 150 13.62 12.27 -7.92
N PHE A 151 13.41 11.20 -7.16
CA PHE A 151 12.50 10.14 -7.58
C PHE A 151 11.06 10.67 -7.56
N LYS A 152 10.33 10.49 -8.67
CA LYS A 152 8.91 10.87 -8.77
C LYS A 152 8.10 9.81 -9.50
N LEU A 153 6.93 9.53 -8.95
CA LEU A 153 5.90 8.74 -9.61
C LEU A 153 5.12 9.59 -10.62
N PRO A 154 4.51 8.97 -11.66
CA PRO A 154 3.70 9.70 -12.63
C PRO A 154 2.45 10.30 -11.98
N VAL A 155 2.08 11.52 -12.40
CA VAL A 155 0.91 12.25 -11.89
C VAL A 155 -0.07 12.55 -13.03
N TYR A 156 -1.33 12.17 -12.85
CA TYR A 156 -2.43 12.24 -13.83
C TYR A 156 -3.46 13.34 -13.49
N THR A 157 -3.00 14.56 -13.22
CA THR A 157 -3.89 15.69 -12.90
C THR A 157 -4.69 16.21 -14.10
N THR A 158 -4.24 15.99 -15.34
CA THR A 158 -4.93 16.45 -16.55
C THR A 158 -4.92 15.39 -17.66
N PRO A 159 -5.84 15.47 -18.65
CA PRO A 159 -5.78 14.59 -19.83
C PRO A 159 -4.46 14.69 -20.60
N GLN A 160 -3.78 15.85 -20.56
CA GLN A 160 -2.49 16.05 -21.19
C GLN A 160 -1.38 15.27 -20.47
N SER A 161 -1.31 15.37 -19.13
CA SER A 161 -0.31 14.62 -18.38
C SER A 161 -0.51 13.10 -18.51
N GLY A 162 -1.75 12.64 -18.64
CA GLY A 162 -2.04 11.24 -18.94
C GLY A 162 -1.48 10.77 -20.29
N ARG A 163 -1.60 11.59 -21.35
CA ARG A 163 -0.98 11.29 -22.66
C ARG A 163 0.54 11.29 -22.60
N GLU A 164 1.13 12.21 -21.83
CA GLU A 164 2.58 12.32 -21.66
C GLU A 164 3.15 11.11 -20.90
N ASN A 165 2.49 10.68 -19.83
CA ASN A 165 2.87 9.50 -19.06
C ASN A 165 2.82 8.23 -19.92
N LEU A 166 1.75 8.03 -20.71
CA LEU A 166 1.63 6.88 -21.61
C LEU A 166 2.66 6.94 -22.76
N ARG A 167 3.00 8.14 -23.27
CA ARG A 167 4.08 8.30 -24.25
C ARG A 167 5.43 7.91 -23.65
N LYS A 168 5.72 8.36 -22.43
CA LYS A 168 6.96 8.00 -21.72
C LYS A 168 7.05 6.50 -21.47
N ALA A 169 5.94 5.85 -21.08
CA ALA A 169 5.87 4.39 -20.99
C ALA A 169 6.21 3.72 -22.32
N TYR A 170 5.61 4.18 -23.43
CA TYR A 170 5.90 3.64 -24.76
C TYR A 170 7.37 3.81 -25.17
N ASP A 171 7.97 4.96 -24.92
CA ASP A 171 9.37 5.23 -25.25
C ASP A 171 10.32 4.32 -24.46
N LEU A 172 10.03 4.06 -23.18
CA LEU A 172 10.77 3.12 -22.34
C LEU A 172 10.64 1.68 -22.84
N PHE A 173 9.43 1.24 -23.22
CA PHE A 173 9.22 -0.06 -23.85
C PHE A 173 10.04 -0.20 -25.14
N LYS A 174 10.02 0.82 -26.00
CA LYS A 174 10.80 0.85 -27.23
C LYS A 174 12.29 0.74 -26.98
N GLN A 175 12.83 1.47 -26.00
CA GLN A 175 14.24 1.38 -25.61
C GLN A 175 14.61 -0.01 -25.07
N ALA A 176 13.65 -0.73 -24.49
CA ALA A 176 13.80 -2.11 -24.03
C ALA A 176 13.54 -3.16 -25.13
N GLY A 177 13.35 -2.74 -26.39
CA GLY A 177 13.15 -3.65 -27.53
C GLY A 177 11.71 -4.14 -27.71
N TRP A 178 10.72 -3.43 -27.17
CA TRP A 178 9.30 -3.70 -27.36
C TRP A 178 8.68 -2.66 -28.28
N VAL A 179 8.12 -3.09 -29.40
CA VAL A 179 7.60 -2.21 -30.46
C VAL A 179 6.12 -2.48 -30.71
N ASN A 180 5.39 -1.46 -31.15
CA ASN A 180 4.02 -1.66 -31.61
C ASN A 180 4.02 -2.28 -33.03
N ARG A 181 3.40 -3.45 -33.19
CA ARG A 181 3.06 -4.03 -34.49
C ARG A 181 1.56 -4.33 -34.51
N GLY A 182 0.80 -3.61 -35.35
CA GLY A 182 -0.63 -3.85 -35.53
C GLY A 182 -1.47 -3.61 -34.27
N GLY A 183 -1.10 -2.63 -33.43
CA GLY A 183 -1.80 -2.31 -32.19
C GLY A 183 -1.42 -3.18 -31.00
N LYS A 184 -0.47 -4.12 -31.17
CA LYS A 184 0.06 -4.97 -30.10
C LYS A 184 1.51 -4.63 -29.81
N LEU A 185 1.86 -4.62 -28.54
CA LEU A 185 3.24 -4.49 -28.09
C LEU A 185 3.90 -5.88 -28.21
N VAL A 186 4.96 -5.96 -29.03
CA VAL A 186 5.67 -7.21 -29.30
C VAL A 186 7.16 -7.02 -29.14
N ASN A 187 7.87 -8.09 -28.78
CA ASN A 187 9.32 -8.08 -28.76
C ASN A 187 9.83 -7.89 -30.20
N GLU A 188 10.71 -6.93 -30.41
CA GLU A 188 11.19 -6.57 -31.75
C GLU A 188 11.91 -7.73 -32.44
N LYS A 189 12.63 -8.56 -31.66
CA LYS A 189 13.45 -9.67 -32.15
C LYS A 189 12.64 -10.96 -32.29
N THR A 190 11.88 -11.35 -31.27
CA THR A 190 11.16 -12.64 -31.28
C THR A 190 9.76 -12.55 -31.90
N GLY A 191 9.17 -11.35 -31.95
CA GLY A 191 7.78 -11.15 -32.38
C GLY A 191 6.74 -11.58 -31.35
N GLU A 192 7.16 -12.07 -30.17
CA GLU A 192 6.24 -12.50 -29.11
C GLU A 192 5.48 -11.31 -28.52
N PRO A 193 4.17 -11.45 -28.25
CA PRO A 193 3.39 -10.39 -27.62
C PRO A 193 3.79 -10.19 -26.15
N PHE A 194 3.76 -8.93 -25.70
CA PHE A 194 3.90 -8.61 -24.28
C PHE A 194 2.61 -9.02 -23.56
N ARG A 195 2.69 -10.02 -22.68
CA ARG A 195 1.57 -10.53 -21.88
C ARG A 195 1.86 -10.41 -20.39
N ILE A 196 0.83 -10.05 -19.60
CA ILE A 196 0.91 -10.01 -18.14
C ILE A 196 -0.40 -10.56 -17.54
N GLU A 197 -0.30 -11.59 -16.70
CA GLU A 197 -1.38 -11.98 -15.79
C GLU A 197 -1.21 -11.30 -14.43
N PHE A 198 -2.22 -10.53 -14.01
CA PHE A 198 -2.37 -10.06 -12.64
C PHE A 198 -3.07 -11.15 -11.82
N LEU A 199 -2.48 -11.53 -10.69
CA LEU A 199 -3.05 -12.48 -9.74
C LEU A 199 -3.67 -11.74 -8.55
N GLY A 200 -4.92 -12.07 -8.22
CA GLY A 200 -5.62 -11.61 -7.02
C GLY A 200 -6.44 -12.73 -6.37
N ASN A 201 -7.00 -12.45 -5.20
CA ASN A 201 -7.88 -13.37 -4.46
C ASN A 201 -9.11 -12.68 -3.86
N ASP A 202 -9.25 -11.36 -3.99
CA ASP A 202 -10.39 -10.61 -3.47
C ASP A 202 -11.11 -9.85 -4.61
N PRO A 203 -12.45 -9.74 -4.61
CA PRO A 203 -13.18 -8.87 -5.55
C PRO A 203 -12.72 -7.41 -5.56
N VAL A 204 -12.13 -6.91 -4.47
CA VAL A 204 -11.50 -5.59 -4.40
C VAL A 204 -10.33 -5.48 -5.37
N ASP A 205 -9.59 -6.57 -5.61
CA ASP A 205 -8.45 -6.59 -6.55
C ASP A 205 -8.90 -6.24 -7.97
N GLU A 206 -10.07 -6.70 -8.40
CA GLU A 206 -10.65 -6.36 -9.71
C GLU A 206 -10.93 -4.87 -9.83
N ARG A 207 -11.52 -4.29 -8.78
CA ARG A 207 -11.84 -2.87 -8.74
C ARG A 207 -10.59 -2.00 -8.83
N VAL A 208 -9.48 -2.42 -8.22
CA VAL A 208 -8.27 -1.60 -8.16
C VAL A 208 -7.29 -1.86 -9.30
N ALA A 209 -7.15 -3.10 -9.78
CA ALA A 209 -6.24 -3.44 -10.88
C ALA A 209 -6.80 -3.06 -12.26
N GLY A 210 -8.13 -3.05 -12.42
CA GLY A 210 -8.81 -2.75 -13.69
C GLY A 210 -8.30 -1.49 -14.40
N PRO A 211 -8.24 -0.31 -13.74
CA PRO A 211 -7.73 0.92 -14.34
C PRO A 211 -6.31 0.82 -14.89
N LEU A 212 -5.40 0.14 -14.17
CA LEU A 212 -4.03 -0.09 -14.67
C LEU A 212 -4.05 -1.02 -15.89
N ILE A 213 -4.77 -2.13 -15.80
CA ILE A 213 -4.91 -3.10 -16.89
C ILE A 213 -5.45 -2.44 -18.17
N ASP A 214 -6.43 -1.55 -18.05
CA ASP A 214 -6.98 -0.81 -19.19
C ASP A 214 -5.94 0.13 -19.82
N ASN A 215 -5.12 0.82 -19.02
CA ASN A 215 -4.01 1.62 -19.53
C ASN A 215 -2.92 0.76 -20.20
N LEU A 216 -2.62 -0.41 -19.66
CA LEU A 216 -1.68 -1.36 -20.28
C LEU A 216 -2.21 -1.87 -21.64
N ARG A 217 -3.50 -2.19 -21.73
CA ARG A 217 -4.15 -2.57 -23.00
C ARG A 217 -4.08 -1.48 -24.05
N ARG A 218 -4.21 -0.20 -23.66
CA ARG A 218 -4.02 0.95 -24.57
C ARG A 218 -2.59 1.05 -25.11
N LEU A 219 -1.59 0.56 -24.37
CA LEU A 219 -0.20 0.44 -24.84
C LEU A 219 0.02 -0.80 -25.74
N GLY A 220 -1.02 -1.60 -25.98
CA GLY A 220 -0.96 -2.83 -26.78
C GLY A 220 -0.51 -4.06 -26.01
N ILE A 221 -0.45 -4.00 -24.67
CA ILE A 221 -0.12 -5.13 -23.80
C ILE A 221 -1.34 -6.01 -23.61
N ASP A 222 -1.17 -7.32 -23.71
CA ASP A 222 -2.18 -8.31 -23.40
C ASP A 222 -2.19 -8.57 -21.89
N ALA A 223 -2.92 -7.69 -21.17
CA ALA A 223 -3.03 -7.71 -19.71
C ALA A 223 -4.37 -8.31 -19.27
N THR A 224 -4.32 -9.26 -18.32
CA THR A 224 -5.48 -9.96 -17.76
C THR A 224 -5.45 -9.94 -16.23
N LEU A 225 -6.61 -10.16 -15.60
CA LEU A 225 -6.72 -10.39 -14.17
C LEU A 225 -7.27 -11.79 -13.94
N ARG A 226 -6.67 -12.50 -13.00
CA ARG A 226 -7.12 -13.81 -12.53
C ARG A 226 -7.35 -13.76 -11.02
N ILE A 227 -8.60 -13.87 -10.62
CA ILE A 227 -9.01 -14.06 -9.24
C ILE A 227 -9.11 -15.55 -8.94
N VAL A 228 -8.47 -16.01 -7.87
CA VAL A 228 -8.48 -17.40 -7.40
C VAL A 228 -8.86 -17.46 -5.92
N ASP A 229 -9.19 -18.65 -5.41
CA ASP A 229 -9.43 -18.84 -3.97
C ASP A 229 -8.12 -18.69 -3.16
N ASP A 230 -8.25 -18.44 -1.85
CA ASP A 230 -7.13 -18.20 -0.94
C ASP A 230 -6.07 -19.32 -0.93
N SER A 231 -6.51 -20.58 -1.08
CA SER A 231 -5.59 -21.72 -1.07
C SER A 231 -4.75 -21.74 -2.35
N GLN A 232 -5.38 -21.48 -3.50
CA GLN A 232 -4.67 -21.32 -4.77
C GLN A 232 -3.76 -20.11 -4.78
N TYR A 233 -4.22 -18.96 -4.27
CA TYR A 233 -3.41 -17.75 -4.17
C TYR A 233 -2.16 -17.99 -3.31
N THR A 234 -2.32 -18.60 -2.14
CA THR A 234 -1.22 -18.94 -1.24
C THR A 234 -0.22 -19.90 -1.89
N ASN A 235 -0.71 -20.93 -2.59
CA ASN A 235 0.15 -21.90 -3.26
C ASN A 235 0.94 -21.25 -4.40
N ARG A 236 0.28 -20.44 -5.25
CA ARG A 236 0.94 -19.74 -6.37
C ARG A 236 1.93 -18.69 -5.89
N THR A 237 1.60 -17.91 -4.87
CA THR A 237 2.52 -16.91 -4.30
C THR A 237 3.76 -17.56 -3.68
N ARG A 238 3.60 -18.65 -2.90
CA ARG A 238 4.73 -19.39 -2.31
C ARG A 238 5.62 -20.08 -3.35
N ALA A 239 5.02 -20.53 -4.45
CA ALA A 239 5.75 -21.10 -5.59
C ALA A 239 6.33 -20.03 -6.53
N PHE A 240 6.10 -18.74 -6.27
CA PHE A 240 6.42 -17.63 -7.17
C PHE A 240 5.82 -17.80 -8.58
N ASP A 241 4.68 -18.47 -8.69
CA ASP A 241 3.96 -18.72 -9.95
C ASP A 241 2.93 -17.61 -10.25
N PHE A 242 3.44 -16.44 -10.58
CA PHE A 242 2.67 -15.29 -11.03
C PHE A 242 3.55 -14.39 -11.91
N ASP A 243 2.93 -13.51 -12.69
CA ASP A 243 3.64 -12.42 -13.35
C ASP A 243 3.62 -11.19 -12.44
N MET A 244 2.43 -10.70 -12.12
CA MET A 244 2.24 -9.57 -11.23
C MET A 244 1.18 -9.88 -10.17
N LEU A 245 1.42 -9.51 -8.91
CA LEU A 245 0.38 -9.53 -7.88
C LEU A 245 -0.43 -8.23 -7.95
N ALA A 246 -1.76 -8.35 -7.88
CA ALA A 246 -2.67 -7.22 -7.92
C ALA A 246 -2.56 -6.35 -6.65
N VAL A 247 -2.48 -7.00 -5.48
CA VAL A 247 -2.28 -6.33 -4.19
C VAL A 247 -1.36 -7.19 -3.33
N ALA A 248 -0.22 -6.63 -2.94
CA ALA A 248 0.63 -7.23 -1.92
C ALA A 248 1.17 -6.15 -0.98
N GLY A 249 1.34 -6.49 0.30
CA GLY A 249 1.76 -5.58 1.35
C GLY A 249 3.05 -6.02 2.05
N PHE A 250 3.98 -5.08 2.23
CA PHE A 250 5.19 -5.24 3.02
C PHE A 250 5.08 -4.34 4.24
N GLN A 251 4.90 -4.95 5.42
CA GLN A 251 4.68 -4.23 6.66
C GLN A 251 5.98 -3.57 7.09
N GLN A 252 5.92 -2.27 7.40
CA GLN A 252 7.06 -1.50 7.88
C GLN A 252 6.90 -1.11 9.33
N SER A 253 8.02 -0.70 9.93
CA SER A 253 8.05 -0.22 11.31
C SER A 253 8.93 1.03 11.43
N ASN A 254 8.84 1.72 12.57
CA ASN A 254 9.71 2.85 12.90
C ASN A 254 11.16 2.41 13.18
N SER A 255 11.41 1.10 13.27
CA SER A 255 12.72 0.51 13.53
C SER A 255 12.90 -0.73 12.66
N PRO A 256 13.01 -0.57 11.32
CA PRO A 256 13.15 -1.69 10.42
C PRO A 256 14.41 -2.50 10.74
N GLY A 257 14.33 -3.82 10.59
CA GLY A 257 15.37 -4.75 11.00
C GLY A 257 15.39 -6.02 10.16
N ASN A 258 15.40 -7.19 10.83
CA ASN A 258 15.62 -8.47 10.18
C ASN A 258 14.55 -8.82 9.12
N GLU A 259 13.33 -8.32 9.27
CA GLU A 259 12.24 -8.55 8.32
C GLU A 259 12.56 -8.02 6.91
N GLN A 260 13.46 -7.03 6.79
CA GLN A 260 13.91 -6.53 5.49
C GLN A 260 14.68 -7.60 4.69
N ARG A 261 15.37 -8.54 5.37
CA ARG A 261 15.99 -9.70 4.69
C ARG A 261 14.93 -10.60 4.08
N ASP A 262 13.85 -10.87 4.81
CA ASP A 262 12.75 -11.71 4.33
C ASP A 262 12.03 -11.08 3.13
N PHE A 263 11.92 -9.75 3.10
CA PHE A 263 11.25 -9.02 2.03
C PHE A 263 12.11 -8.84 0.78
N PHE A 264 13.40 -8.51 0.93
CA PHE A 264 14.15 -7.90 -0.18
C PHE A 264 15.53 -8.53 -0.44
N SER A 265 16.01 -9.46 0.40
CA SER A 265 17.34 -10.04 0.20
C SER A 265 17.42 -11.03 -0.97
N SER A 266 18.59 -11.14 -1.59
CA SER A 266 18.88 -12.14 -2.62
C SER A 266 18.71 -13.57 -2.11
N THR A 267 19.05 -13.86 -0.84
CA THR A 267 18.83 -15.18 -0.23
C THR A 267 17.34 -15.51 -0.15
N ALA A 268 16.50 -14.55 0.24
CA ALA A 268 15.06 -14.73 0.27
C ALA A 268 14.52 -14.97 -1.15
N ALA A 269 15.08 -14.34 -2.20
CA ALA A 269 14.62 -14.56 -3.57
C ALA A 269 14.71 -16.02 -4.04
N ASP A 270 15.69 -16.78 -3.52
CA ASP A 270 15.90 -18.20 -3.79
C ASP A 270 15.18 -19.14 -2.82
N THR A 271 14.63 -18.61 -1.74
CA THR A 271 13.95 -19.40 -0.72
C THR A 271 12.48 -19.56 -1.08
N SER A 272 12.05 -20.81 -1.35
CA SER A 272 10.64 -21.10 -1.64
C SER A 272 9.74 -20.65 -0.49
N GLY A 273 8.63 -19.99 -0.82
CA GLY A 273 7.68 -19.48 0.18
C GLY A 273 8.13 -18.25 0.95
N SER A 274 9.29 -17.66 0.63
CA SER A 274 9.75 -16.42 1.27
C SER A 274 8.87 -15.22 0.92
N ARG A 275 9.11 -14.12 1.62
CA ARG A 275 8.40 -12.85 1.38
C ARG A 275 9.05 -11.98 0.31
N ASN A 276 10.14 -12.43 -0.33
CA ASN A 276 10.70 -11.76 -1.50
C ASN A 276 9.90 -12.12 -2.75
N LEU A 277 8.68 -11.57 -2.79
CA LEU A 277 7.71 -11.79 -3.84
C LEU A 277 8.22 -11.24 -5.19
N ALA A 278 8.92 -10.11 -5.17
CA ALA A 278 9.50 -9.52 -6.37
C ALA A 278 10.67 -10.34 -6.94
N GLY A 279 11.36 -11.15 -6.13
CA GLY A 279 12.54 -11.89 -6.56
C GLY A 279 13.79 -11.03 -6.69
N ILE A 280 13.92 -10.03 -5.82
CA ILE A 280 15.05 -9.09 -5.80
C ILE A 280 16.34 -9.87 -5.53
N LYS A 281 17.27 -9.79 -6.47
CA LYS A 281 18.64 -10.26 -6.33
C LYS A 281 19.60 -9.12 -6.64
N ASN A 282 19.94 -8.34 -5.62
CA ASN A 282 20.78 -7.16 -5.78
C ASN A 282 21.75 -7.05 -4.58
N PRO A 283 23.07 -7.21 -4.80
CA PRO A 283 24.04 -7.19 -3.70
C PRO A 283 24.13 -5.84 -2.99
N ILE A 284 23.71 -4.74 -3.63
CA ILE A 284 23.65 -3.42 -2.98
C ILE A 284 22.44 -3.39 -2.04
N VAL A 285 21.30 -3.94 -2.46
CA VAL A 285 20.12 -4.07 -1.58
C VAL A 285 20.49 -4.94 -0.36
N ASP A 286 21.18 -6.06 -0.57
CA ASP A 286 21.65 -6.92 0.53
C ASP A 286 22.55 -6.15 1.51
N ALA A 287 23.53 -5.40 1.00
CA ALA A 287 24.45 -4.62 1.83
C ALA A 287 23.74 -3.48 2.60
N LEU A 288 22.75 -2.84 1.98
CA LEU A 288 21.96 -1.78 2.61
C LEU A 288 21.00 -2.34 3.67
N ILE A 289 20.43 -3.52 3.45
CA ILE A 289 19.65 -4.25 4.48
C ILE A 289 20.53 -4.53 5.69
N ASP A 290 21.73 -5.05 5.50
CA ASP A 290 22.66 -5.31 6.61
C ASP A 290 23.02 -4.01 7.34
N ARG A 291 23.21 -2.90 6.62
CA ARG A 291 23.48 -1.60 7.23
C ARG A 291 22.30 -1.09 8.07
N VAL A 292 21.05 -1.28 7.61
CA VAL A 292 19.85 -0.96 8.40
C VAL A 292 19.81 -1.79 9.69
N ILE A 293 20.08 -3.09 9.60
CA ILE A 293 20.03 -4.02 10.75
C ILE A 293 21.10 -3.71 11.80
N PHE A 294 22.29 -3.29 11.36
CA PHE A 294 23.42 -2.99 12.22
C PHE A 294 23.63 -1.49 12.47
N ALA A 295 22.64 -0.66 12.16
CA ALA A 295 22.69 0.77 12.42
C ALA A 295 22.90 1.04 13.92
N THR A 296 23.82 1.95 14.24
CA THR A 296 24.30 2.13 15.63
C THR A 296 23.52 3.16 16.42
N ASP A 297 22.87 4.10 15.72
CA ASP A 297 22.05 5.15 16.29
C ASP A 297 20.91 5.54 15.33
N ARG A 298 20.05 6.48 15.76
CA ARG A 298 18.88 6.91 14.98
C ARG A 298 19.28 7.59 13.67
N ASP A 299 20.32 8.40 13.67
CA ASP A 299 20.74 9.15 12.48
C ASP A 299 21.35 8.20 11.43
N ASP A 300 22.12 7.20 11.87
CA ASP A 300 22.66 6.14 11.01
C ASP A 300 21.54 5.25 10.46
N LEU A 301 20.53 4.90 11.28
CA LEU A 301 19.36 4.15 10.83
C LEU A 301 18.59 4.92 9.74
N ILE A 302 18.29 6.20 9.97
CA ILE A 302 17.61 7.05 8.98
C ILE A 302 18.39 7.08 7.67
N ALA A 303 19.70 7.35 7.73
CA ALA A 303 20.54 7.43 6.53
C ALA A 303 20.64 6.08 5.78
N ALA A 304 20.75 4.96 6.51
CA ALA A 304 20.78 3.62 5.92
C ALA A 304 19.43 3.24 5.29
N THR A 305 18.32 3.57 5.94
CA THR A 305 16.97 3.32 5.42
C THR A 305 16.67 4.19 4.20
N HIS A 306 17.04 5.48 4.21
CA HIS A 306 16.92 6.34 3.02
C HIS A 306 17.68 5.77 1.83
N ALA A 307 18.92 5.31 2.04
CA ALA A 307 19.70 4.69 1.00
C ALA A 307 19.04 3.40 0.45
N LEU A 308 18.53 2.53 1.33
CA LEU A 308 17.80 1.31 0.94
C LEU A 308 16.53 1.66 0.14
N ASP A 309 15.71 2.57 0.66
CA ASP A 309 14.49 3.05 0.03
C ASP A 309 14.77 3.54 -1.39
N ARG A 310 15.76 4.41 -1.54
CA ARG A 310 16.14 5.00 -2.83
C ARG A 310 16.57 3.94 -3.83
N VAL A 311 17.39 2.97 -3.41
CA VAL A 311 17.82 1.87 -4.30
C VAL A 311 16.63 1.01 -4.71
N LEU A 312 15.70 0.71 -3.81
CA LEU A 312 14.49 -0.07 -4.15
C LEU A 312 13.56 0.70 -5.11
N LEU A 313 13.33 2.00 -4.87
CA LEU A 313 12.49 2.87 -5.70
C LEU A 313 13.04 2.99 -7.13
N TRP A 314 14.34 3.29 -7.29
CA TRP A 314 14.97 3.44 -8.59
C TRP A 314 15.13 2.13 -9.38
N ASN A 315 14.92 0.98 -8.74
CA ASN A 315 14.85 -0.30 -9.42
C ASN A 315 13.43 -0.70 -9.86
N TYR A 316 12.39 0.05 -9.48
CA TYR A 316 11.01 -0.18 -9.91
C TYR A 316 10.56 -1.64 -9.73
N TYR A 317 10.91 -2.31 -8.63
CA TYR A 317 10.49 -3.71 -8.41
C TYR A 317 8.97 -3.86 -8.26
N MET A 318 8.29 -2.77 -7.92
CA MET A 318 6.86 -2.73 -7.63
C MET A 318 6.29 -1.39 -8.13
N ILE A 319 4.97 -1.34 -8.34
CA ILE A 319 4.24 -0.10 -8.58
C ILE A 319 3.51 0.26 -7.27
N PRO A 320 4.02 1.22 -6.48
CA PRO A 320 3.39 1.61 -5.23
C PRO A 320 1.95 2.07 -5.45
N GLN A 321 1.05 1.62 -4.60
CA GLN A 321 -0.38 1.95 -4.65
C GLN A 321 -0.65 3.21 -3.82
N TRP A 322 -1.36 3.07 -2.71
CA TRP A 322 -1.82 4.18 -1.88
C TRP A 322 -1.86 3.80 -0.41
N HIS A 323 -1.96 4.81 0.44
CA HIS A 323 -2.14 4.65 1.87
C HIS A 323 -3.17 5.64 2.41
N LEU A 324 -3.55 5.46 3.68
CA LEU A 324 -4.43 6.35 4.41
C LEU A 324 -3.72 6.82 5.68
N GLY A 325 -3.15 8.03 5.67
CA GLY A 325 -2.43 8.62 6.82
C GLY A 325 -3.32 9.02 8.01
N LYS A 326 -4.42 8.30 8.24
CA LYS A 326 -5.37 8.49 9.32
C LYS A 326 -6.17 7.22 9.61
N ILE A 327 -6.54 7.05 10.87
CA ILE A 327 -7.49 6.01 11.28
C ILE A 327 -8.90 6.58 11.18
N ARG A 328 -9.77 5.90 10.43
CA ARG A 328 -11.22 6.16 10.41
C ARG A 328 -11.90 5.25 11.40
N ILE A 329 -12.69 5.84 12.28
CA ILE A 329 -13.47 5.08 13.25
C ILE A 329 -14.88 5.66 13.33
N ALA A 330 -15.87 4.78 13.35
CA ALA A 330 -17.23 5.12 13.69
C ALA A 330 -17.62 4.45 15.00
N TYR A 331 -18.38 5.13 15.84
CA TYR A 331 -18.75 4.60 17.15
C TYR A 331 -20.11 5.12 17.62
N TRP A 332 -20.83 4.26 18.35
CA TRP A 332 -22.00 4.66 19.12
C TRP A 332 -21.55 5.61 20.23
N ASN A 333 -22.18 6.78 20.31
CA ASN A 333 -21.77 7.93 21.10
C ASN A 333 -22.07 7.74 22.60
N LYS A 334 -21.57 6.65 23.19
CA LYS A 334 -21.57 6.34 24.64
C LYS A 334 -20.19 6.47 25.28
N PHE A 335 -19.16 6.76 24.50
CA PHE A 335 -17.79 6.81 25.01
C PHE A 335 -17.41 8.20 25.51
N GLY A 336 -16.66 8.23 26.61
CA GLY A 336 -15.70 9.28 26.90
C GLY A 336 -14.37 8.95 26.23
N ILE A 337 -13.80 9.94 25.53
CA ILE A 337 -12.58 9.79 24.73
C ILE A 337 -11.62 10.92 25.16
N PRO A 338 -10.36 10.62 25.51
CA PRO A 338 -9.39 11.66 25.79
C PRO A 338 -9.22 12.62 24.61
N GLU A 339 -9.18 13.93 24.87
CA GLU A 339 -9.04 14.94 23.83
C GLU A 339 -7.73 14.77 23.04
N LYS A 340 -6.63 14.47 23.75
CA LYS A 340 -5.33 14.18 23.14
C LYS A 340 -5.19 12.68 22.87
N GLN A 341 -5.17 12.32 21.59
CA GLN A 341 -4.86 10.97 21.15
C GLN A 341 -3.37 10.81 20.81
N PRO A 342 -2.82 9.59 20.89
CA PRO A 342 -1.43 9.33 20.52
C PRO A 342 -1.22 9.54 19.01
N ALA A 343 -0.30 10.45 18.65
CA ALA A 343 0.04 10.71 17.26
C ALA A 343 0.52 9.45 16.51
N TYR A 344 1.24 8.55 17.19
CA TYR A 344 1.81 7.36 16.57
C TYR A 344 0.80 6.29 16.18
N SER A 345 -0.40 6.23 16.77
CA SER A 345 -1.43 5.25 16.39
C SER A 345 -2.73 5.92 15.92
N GLY A 346 -2.78 7.25 15.96
CA GLY A 346 -3.96 8.08 15.71
C GLY A 346 -5.02 7.98 16.80
N VAL A 347 -5.42 6.78 17.19
CA VAL A 347 -6.45 6.52 18.20
C VAL A 347 -6.02 5.40 19.15
N ASP A 348 -6.39 5.54 20.42
CA ASP A 348 -6.23 4.49 21.43
C ASP A 348 -7.57 4.15 22.07
N GLN A 349 -8.27 3.15 21.50
CA GLN A 349 -9.56 2.68 22.00
C GLN A 349 -9.49 2.17 23.44
N ASN A 350 -8.32 1.71 23.90
CA ASN A 350 -8.15 1.27 25.28
C ASN A 350 -8.10 2.42 26.28
N SER A 351 -7.94 3.68 25.84
CA SER A 351 -8.06 4.87 26.69
C SER A 351 -9.50 5.35 26.86
N TRP A 352 -10.45 4.78 26.11
CA TRP A 352 -11.85 5.19 26.16
C TRP A 352 -12.52 4.61 27.41
N TRP A 353 -13.61 5.22 27.85
CA TRP A 353 -14.47 4.72 28.92
C TRP A 353 -15.95 4.88 28.55
N ILE A 354 -16.83 4.17 29.23
CA ILE A 354 -18.28 4.39 29.08
C ILE A 354 -18.68 5.63 29.87
N ASP A 355 -19.29 6.59 29.19
CA ASP A 355 -19.99 7.71 29.80
C ASP A 355 -21.40 7.24 30.20
N PRO A 356 -21.71 7.10 31.51
CA PRO A 356 -22.95 6.46 31.95
C PRO A 356 -24.21 7.19 31.50
N ASP A 357 -24.16 8.52 31.40
CA ASP A 357 -25.31 9.33 30.99
C ASP A 357 -25.59 9.16 29.49
N LYS A 358 -24.54 9.15 28.67
CA LYS A 358 -24.66 8.88 27.24
C LYS A 358 -25.12 7.45 26.96
N GLU A 359 -24.58 6.47 27.68
CA GLU A 359 -25.02 5.07 27.54
C GLU A 359 -26.49 4.91 27.91
N LYS A 360 -26.92 5.49 29.03
CA LYS A 360 -28.32 5.46 29.46
C LYS A 360 -29.24 6.12 28.44
N ALA A 361 -28.84 7.25 27.85
CA ALA A 361 -29.60 7.94 26.81
C ALA A 361 -29.76 7.08 25.55
N LEU A 362 -28.68 6.44 25.08
CA LEU A 362 -28.73 5.52 23.95
C LEU A 362 -29.59 4.29 24.27
N ALA A 363 -29.40 3.66 25.43
CA ALA A 363 -30.19 2.52 25.87
C ALA A 363 -31.68 2.84 25.95
N ALA A 364 -32.08 4.03 26.42
CA ALA A 364 -33.48 4.45 26.45
C ALA A 364 -34.07 4.63 25.05
N LYS A 365 -33.28 5.15 24.10
CA LYS A 365 -33.71 5.41 22.73
C LYS A 365 -33.88 4.15 21.89
N TYR A 366 -33.03 3.15 22.11
CA TYR A 366 -32.99 1.91 21.31
C TYR A 366 -33.53 0.68 22.05
N LYS A 367 -34.04 0.84 23.28
CA LYS A 367 -34.63 -0.24 24.11
C LYS A 367 -35.84 -0.94 23.49
N SER A 368 -36.47 -0.35 22.47
CA SER A 368 -37.67 -0.87 21.83
C SER A 368 -37.41 -1.71 20.57
N GLY A 369 -36.15 -2.00 20.23
CA GLY A 369 -35.77 -2.64 18.96
C GLY A 369 -35.09 -4.01 19.02
N ASN A 370 -34.89 -4.59 20.21
CA ASN A 370 -34.29 -5.93 20.39
C ASN A 370 -35.29 -6.95 20.90
#